data_AF-A0A099WBX9-F1
#
_entry.id   AF-A0A099WBX9-F1
#
_cell.length_a   1.000
_cell.length_b   1.000
_cell.length_c   1.000
_cell.angle_alpha   90.00
_cell.angle_beta   90.00
_cell.angle_gamma   90.00
#
_symmetry.space_group_name_H-M   'P 1'
#
loop_
_entity.id
_entity.type
_entity.pdbx_description
1 polymer ?
#
loop_
_entity_poly.entity_id
_entity_poly.type
_entity_poly.pdbx_seq_one_letter_code
_entity_poly.pdbx_strand_id
1 'polypeptide(L)'
;MKIKKIISVLAATSILGTSIVTPLNIISTEAFASVTTQSVGANPNLLNLNFDKATETTSFKLKNWITGTATNNIKANTPTFTQSGNKYSTSDGKTIQVNSPTEIALVNTSGKYFMVGQYINTEIGKEYTISSKYTNPNPNATSNYFWMGVQSSADVINDSKFTAASGTAEHTFTATESQTLVFIQQVVTTTGAKTLTLSDFSTAKSNYQMAKEGVSAMFETDGKVKTTVDQAWIDEVQGQINLVTDATKKQALQTELNKAKQKVADDITKSNNAKTAVDALFVNNTSSSDSIKDTTTQAAIDNAKNLVSQVTDPVVKLALENDIAEAQNLLDAKNAAIQAEKDRQDAASKAVKELFTNDDTSSNSIKNLTDQTAIDAAKA
;
A
#
# COMPACT_ATOMS: atom_id res chain seq x y z
N MET A 1 71.59 -16.51 -4.48
CA MET A 1 70.14 -16.82 -4.51
C MET A 1 69.41 -15.64 -3.86
N LYS A 2 68.73 -14.81 -4.65
CA LYS A 2 68.17 -13.51 -4.23
C LYS A 2 66.73 -13.70 -3.72
N ILE A 3 66.46 -13.25 -2.49
CA ILE A 3 65.12 -13.23 -1.89
C ILE A 3 64.41 -11.94 -2.34
N LYS A 4 63.38 -12.06 -3.17
CA LYS A 4 62.47 -10.96 -3.50
C LYS A 4 61.24 -11.03 -2.58
N LYS A 5 61.07 -9.98 -1.76
CA LYS A 5 59.86 -9.71 -0.98
C LYS A 5 58.74 -9.33 -1.94
N ILE A 6 57.63 -10.06 -1.92
CA ILE A 6 56.41 -9.71 -2.65
C ILE A 6 55.45 -9.04 -1.67
N ILE A 7 55.10 -7.80 -1.99
CA ILE A 7 54.12 -6.95 -1.32
C ILE A 7 52.74 -7.46 -1.74
N SER A 8 51.91 -7.83 -0.76
CA SER A 8 50.50 -8.20 -0.99
C SER A 8 49.66 -6.93 -1.09
N VAL A 9 49.04 -6.72 -2.24
CA VAL A 9 48.04 -5.68 -2.49
C VAL A 9 46.68 -6.26 -2.09
N LEU A 10 46.06 -5.66 -1.08
CA LEU A 10 44.72 -5.97 -0.60
C LEU A 10 43.70 -5.46 -1.64
N ALA A 11 43.18 -6.35 -2.47
CA ALA A 11 42.02 -6.07 -3.31
C ALA A 11 40.75 -6.22 -2.46
N ALA A 12 40.02 -5.12 -2.25
CA ALA A 12 38.69 -5.14 -1.64
C ALA A 12 37.69 -5.72 -2.65
N THR A 13 37.40 -7.01 -2.54
CA THR A 13 36.27 -7.63 -3.23
C THR A 13 34.99 -7.31 -2.45
N SER A 14 34.06 -6.67 -3.16
CA SER A 14 32.68 -6.42 -2.71
C SER A 14 32.02 -7.72 -2.26
N ILE A 15 31.63 -7.77 -0.98
CA ILE A 15 30.76 -8.83 -0.45
C ILE A 15 29.35 -8.55 -1.00
N LEU A 16 28.99 -9.24 -2.08
CA LEU A 16 27.59 -9.49 -2.41
C LEU A 16 27.05 -10.37 -1.28
N GLY A 17 26.14 -9.81 -0.48
CA GLY A 17 25.45 -10.54 0.58
C GLY A 17 24.66 -11.70 -0.02
N THR A 18 25.15 -12.91 0.18
CA THR A 18 24.36 -14.12 0.00
C THR A 18 23.38 -14.21 1.15
N SER A 19 22.16 -13.71 0.95
CA SER A 19 21.04 -14.06 1.83
C SER A 19 20.80 -15.56 1.67
N ILE A 20 21.18 -16.31 2.70
CA ILE A 20 20.81 -17.71 2.86
C ILE A 20 19.32 -17.71 3.16
N VAL A 21 18.50 -17.89 2.13
CA VAL A 21 17.07 -18.18 2.26
C VAL A 21 16.96 -19.60 2.81
N THR A 22 16.66 -19.74 4.10
CA THR A 22 16.06 -20.97 4.60
C THR A 22 14.64 -21.08 4.05
N PRO A 23 14.22 -22.25 3.52
CA PRO A 23 12.87 -22.41 3.02
C PRO A 23 11.89 -22.32 4.19
N LEU A 24 10.97 -21.37 4.09
CA LEU A 24 9.74 -21.33 4.89
C LEU A 24 9.06 -22.68 4.78
N ASN A 25 9.02 -23.41 5.88
CA ASN A 25 8.29 -24.67 5.95
C ASN A 25 6.80 -24.34 5.88
N ILE A 26 6.21 -24.81 4.79
CA ILE A 26 4.81 -24.83 4.36
C ILE A 26 3.87 -25.02 5.56
N ILE A 27 3.17 -23.95 5.96
CA ILE A 27 1.90 -24.08 6.68
C ILE A 27 0.84 -24.26 5.60
N SER A 28 0.13 -25.38 5.68
CA SER A 28 -0.95 -25.78 4.78
C SER A 28 -1.94 -24.65 4.59
N THR A 29 -2.17 -24.34 3.32
CA THR A 29 -3.16 -23.39 2.82
C THR A 29 -4.56 -23.88 3.16
N GLU A 30 -5.13 -23.40 4.25
CA GLU A 30 -6.59 -23.26 4.29
C GLU A 30 -6.94 -21.96 3.57
N ALA A 31 -7.91 -22.08 2.65
CA ALA A 31 -8.20 -21.09 1.63
C ALA A 31 -8.45 -19.71 2.23
N PHE A 32 -7.49 -18.80 2.00
CA PHE A 32 -7.73 -17.37 2.13
C PHE A 32 -8.92 -17.00 1.25
N ALA A 33 -10.06 -16.74 1.89
CA ALA A 33 -11.14 -16.04 1.24
C ALA A 33 -10.55 -14.77 0.62
N SER A 34 -10.79 -14.59 -0.68
CA SER A 34 -10.21 -13.52 -1.49
C SER A 34 -10.38 -12.18 -0.79
N VAL A 35 -9.27 -11.64 -0.27
CA VAL A 35 -9.18 -10.23 0.06
C VAL A 35 -9.49 -9.51 -1.24
N THR A 36 -10.64 -8.83 -1.31
CA THR A 36 -10.96 -7.89 -2.38
C THR A 36 -9.74 -7.01 -2.56
N THR A 37 -9.09 -7.10 -3.71
CA THR A 37 -7.94 -6.27 -4.07
C THR A 37 -8.35 -4.82 -3.82
N GLN A 38 -7.82 -4.21 -2.76
CA GLN A 38 -8.08 -2.83 -2.41
C GLN A 38 -7.31 -1.97 -3.42
N SER A 39 -7.89 -1.84 -4.61
CA SER A 39 -7.30 -1.15 -5.75
C SER A 39 -6.99 0.28 -5.38
N VAL A 40 -5.73 0.69 -5.57
CA VAL A 40 -5.45 2.12 -5.63
C VAL A 40 -6.18 2.69 -6.84
N GLY A 41 -6.83 3.84 -6.66
CA GLY A 41 -7.73 4.43 -7.65
C GLY A 41 -7.07 4.62 -9.02
N ALA A 42 -7.87 4.44 -10.09
CA ALA A 42 -7.40 4.65 -11.46
C ALA A 42 -6.86 6.07 -11.66
N ASN A 43 -5.77 6.21 -12.44
CA ASN A 43 -5.21 7.50 -12.85
C ASN A 43 -5.44 7.75 -14.35
N PRO A 44 -6.66 8.07 -14.78
CA PRO A 44 -6.97 8.22 -16.20
C PRO A 44 -6.28 9.45 -16.78
N ASN A 45 -5.95 9.37 -18.09
CA ASN A 45 -5.62 10.55 -18.85
C ASN A 45 -6.87 11.44 -18.97
N LEU A 46 -6.75 12.69 -18.54
CA LEU A 46 -7.82 13.68 -18.56
C LEU A 46 -7.95 14.39 -19.91
N LEU A 47 -7.00 14.20 -20.81
CA LEU A 47 -7.02 14.79 -22.13
C LEU A 47 -7.78 13.94 -23.14
N ASN A 48 -8.51 14.61 -24.01
CA ASN A 48 -9.25 13.99 -25.11
C ASN A 48 -8.83 14.61 -26.45
N LEU A 49 -8.38 13.80 -27.42
CA LEU A 49 -7.93 14.25 -28.74
C LEU A 49 -9.01 14.19 -29.84
N ASN A 50 -10.29 14.24 -29.47
CA ASN A 50 -11.40 14.17 -30.43
C ASN A 50 -11.64 15.50 -31.19
N PHE A 51 -12.18 15.40 -32.41
CA PHE A 51 -12.51 16.52 -33.28
C PHE A 51 -14.00 16.46 -33.65
N ASP A 52 -14.67 17.61 -33.64
CA ASP A 52 -16.08 17.70 -34.05
C ASP A 52 -16.19 18.49 -35.36
N LYS A 53 -17.09 18.03 -36.24
CA LYS A 53 -17.44 18.76 -37.46
C LYS A 53 -18.22 20.02 -37.07
N ALA A 54 -17.84 21.17 -37.62
CA ALA A 54 -18.62 22.39 -37.48
C ALA A 54 -19.91 22.31 -38.34
N THR A 55 -20.81 23.27 -38.17
CA THR A 55 -22.08 23.32 -38.92
C THR A 55 -21.91 23.48 -40.43
N GLU A 56 -20.74 23.93 -40.91
CA GLU A 56 -20.42 24.01 -42.33
C GLU A 56 -19.78 22.72 -42.85
N THR A 57 -20.06 22.35 -44.11
CA THR A 57 -19.82 21.01 -44.67
C THR A 57 -18.35 20.58 -44.72
N THR A 58 -17.39 21.50 -44.61
CA THR A 58 -15.94 21.26 -44.73
C THR A 58 -15.11 21.81 -43.57
N SER A 59 -15.76 22.36 -42.54
CA SER A 59 -15.12 23.02 -41.42
C SER A 59 -15.18 22.19 -40.15
N PHE A 60 -14.11 22.23 -39.36
CA PHE A 60 -13.95 21.47 -38.12
C PHE A 60 -13.53 22.39 -36.99
N LYS A 61 -13.96 22.03 -35.78
CA LYS A 61 -13.45 22.58 -34.53
C LYS A 61 -12.86 21.42 -33.73
N LEU A 62 -11.78 21.68 -33.01
CA LEU A 62 -11.33 20.68 -32.05
C LEU A 62 -12.37 20.55 -30.94
N LYS A 63 -12.82 19.33 -30.66
CA LYS A 63 -13.78 19.09 -29.61
C LYS A 63 -13.06 19.25 -28.27
N ASN A 64 -13.58 20.10 -27.39
CA ASN A 64 -12.99 20.42 -26.09
C ASN A 64 -11.64 21.16 -26.13
N TRP A 65 -11.06 21.43 -27.30
CA TRP A 65 -9.89 22.28 -27.39
C TRP A 65 -10.21 23.68 -27.89
N ILE A 66 -9.49 24.62 -27.31
CA ILE A 66 -9.40 25.99 -27.75
C ILE A 66 -8.03 26.22 -28.37
N THR A 67 -7.95 27.19 -29.27
CA THR A 67 -6.71 27.53 -29.96
C THR A 67 -6.54 29.03 -29.98
N GLY A 68 -5.31 29.49 -30.18
CA GLY A 68 -5.05 30.92 -30.21
C GLY A 68 -3.65 31.26 -30.67
N THR A 69 -3.39 32.57 -30.72
CA THR A 69 -2.16 33.14 -31.30
C THR A 69 -1.37 33.99 -30.29
N ALA A 70 -1.73 33.96 -28.99
CA ALA A 70 -0.96 34.55 -27.89
C ALA A 70 -1.47 34.01 -26.54
N THR A 71 -0.61 34.03 -25.50
CA THR A 71 -0.90 33.48 -24.16
C THR A 71 -2.13 34.11 -23.50
N ASN A 72 -2.31 35.42 -23.63
CA ASN A 72 -3.47 36.13 -23.10
C ASN A 72 -4.76 35.94 -23.93
N ASN A 73 -4.70 35.29 -25.10
CA ASN A 73 -5.78 35.26 -26.08
C ASN A 73 -6.14 33.85 -26.57
N ILE A 74 -5.79 32.78 -25.84
CA ILE A 74 -6.09 31.39 -26.22
C ILE A 74 -7.61 31.11 -26.39
N LYS A 75 -8.48 31.99 -25.87
CA LYS A 75 -9.94 31.90 -26.01
C LYS A 75 -10.50 32.82 -27.10
N ALA A 76 -9.77 33.87 -27.50
CA ALA A 76 -10.28 34.93 -28.37
C ALA A 76 -10.26 34.56 -29.86
N ASN A 77 -9.35 33.68 -30.26
CA ASN A 77 -9.13 33.30 -31.65
C ASN A 77 -9.31 31.80 -31.81
N THR A 78 -10.55 31.28 -31.74
CA THR A 78 -10.85 29.86 -32.01
C THR A 78 -11.05 29.65 -33.52
N PRO A 79 -10.00 29.51 -34.35
CA PRO A 79 -10.13 29.35 -35.78
C PRO A 79 -10.97 28.15 -36.15
N THR A 80 -11.65 28.33 -37.28
CA THR A 80 -12.24 27.23 -38.01
C THR A 80 -11.13 26.55 -38.82
N PHE A 81 -11.03 25.22 -38.71
CA PHE A 81 -10.07 24.44 -39.48
C PHE A 81 -10.74 23.82 -40.70
N THR A 82 -10.01 23.75 -41.81
CA THR A 82 -10.38 22.94 -42.97
C THR A 82 -9.64 21.61 -42.90
N GLN A 83 -10.36 20.50 -43.01
CA GLN A 83 -9.74 19.18 -42.99
C GLN A 83 -9.28 18.75 -44.39
N SER A 84 -8.08 18.18 -44.47
CA SER A 84 -7.59 17.43 -45.62
C SER A 84 -6.83 16.20 -45.14
N GLY A 85 -7.44 15.02 -45.29
CA GLY A 85 -6.93 13.79 -44.70
C GLY A 85 -6.83 13.89 -43.17
N ASN A 86 -5.62 13.74 -42.64
CA ASN A 86 -5.34 13.82 -41.20
C ASN A 86 -4.89 15.23 -40.72
N LYS A 87 -4.98 16.24 -41.59
CA LYS A 87 -4.57 17.61 -41.29
C LYS A 87 -5.79 18.51 -41.14
N TYR A 88 -5.75 19.34 -40.11
CA TYR A 88 -6.73 20.37 -39.81
C TYR A 88 -6.01 21.71 -39.88
N SER A 89 -6.26 22.48 -40.93
CA SER A 89 -5.48 23.68 -41.26
C SER A 89 -6.32 24.95 -41.24
N THR A 90 -5.73 26.04 -40.79
CA THR A 90 -6.30 27.39 -40.86
C THR A 90 -5.72 28.15 -42.05
N SER A 91 -6.40 29.21 -42.50
CA SER A 91 -5.91 30.07 -43.58
C SER A 91 -4.66 30.88 -43.20
N ASP A 92 -4.40 31.09 -41.90
CA ASP A 92 -3.22 31.80 -41.39
C ASP A 92 -2.00 30.88 -41.16
N GLY A 93 -2.03 29.67 -41.72
CA GLY A 93 -0.86 28.78 -41.76
C GLY A 93 -0.62 27.96 -40.50
N LYS A 94 -1.65 27.75 -39.65
CA LYS A 94 -1.59 26.81 -38.53
C LYS A 94 -2.20 25.49 -38.94
N THR A 95 -1.57 24.38 -38.57
CA THR A 95 -2.09 23.05 -38.86
C THR A 95 -1.90 22.12 -37.67
N ILE A 96 -2.96 21.42 -37.29
CA ILE A 96 -2.88 20.26 -36.41
C ILE A 96 -2.96 19.03 -37.30
N GLN A 97 -1.90 18.24 -37.31
CA GLN A 97 -1.86 16.96 -37.98
C GLN A 97 -2.01 15.85 -36.95
N VAL A 98 -3.04 15.01 -37.09
CA VAL A 98 -3.30 13.88 -36.20
C VAL A 98 -2.66 12.65 -36.82
N ASN A 99 -1.54 12.19 -36.26
CA ASN A 99 -0.83 11.03 -36.79
C ASN A 99 -1.39 9.73 -36.23
N SER A 100 -1.81 9.74 -34.96
CA SER A 100 -2.43 8.61 -34.28
C SER A 100 -3.32 9.11 -33.11
N PRO A 101 -4.05 8.22 -32.42
CA PRO A 101 -4.81 8.59 -31.21
C PRO A 101 -3.94 9.17 -30.08
N THR A 102 -2.62 8.99 -30.11
CA THR A 102 -1.70 9.46 -29.07
C THR A 102 -0.64 10.41 -29.61
N GLU A 103 -0.68 10.74 -30.92
CA GLU A 103 0.32 11.59 -31.56
C GLU A 103 -0.32 12.69 -32.42
N ILE A 104 0.06 13.93 -32.13
CA ILE A 104 -0.30 15.11 -32.91
C ILE A 104 0.95 15.88 -33.31
N ALA A 105 0.89 16.61 -34.42
CA ALA A 105 1.90 17.56 -34.83
C ALA A 105 1.30 18.95 -35.03
N LEU A 106 1.88 19.94 -34.37
CA LEU A 106 1.58 21.36 -34.54
C LEU A 106 2.53 21.92 -35.60
N VAL A 107 1.99 22.24 -36.77
CA VAL A 107 2.75 22.85 -37.87
C VAL A 107 2.39 24.32 -37.96
N ASN A 108 3.39 25.17 -37.77
CA ASN A 108 3.27 26.61 -37.91
C ASN A 108 4.10 27.09 -39.11
N THR A 109 3.43 27.57 -40.16
CA THR A 109 4.07 28.09 -41.37
C THR A 109 4.10 29.62 -41.44
N SER A 110 3.33 30.30 -40.59
CA SER A 110 3.20 31.76 -40.57
C SER A 110 2.75 32.25 -39.20
N GLY A 111 3.31 33.37 -38.74
CA GLY A 111 2.97 33.99 -37.46
C GLY A 111 3.74 33.41 -36.27
N LYS A 112 3.84 34.21 -35.20
CA LYS A 112 4.76 33.95 -34.10
C LYS A 112 4.35 32.78 -33.20
N TYR A 113 3.06 32.62 -32.97
CA TYR A 113 2.54 31.74 -31.94
C TYR A 113 1.50 30.80 -32.52
N PHE A 114 1.52 29.56 -32.05
CA PHE A 114 0.44 28.61 -32.25
C PHE A 114 0.13 27.92 -30.92
N MET A 115 -1.05 28.17 -30.39
CA MET A 115 -1.51 27.59 -29.13
C MET A 115 -2.65 26.63 -29.35
N VAL A 116 -2.61 25.54 -28.57
CA VAL A 116 -3.71 24.61 -28.38
C VAL A 116 -3.87 24.40 -26.88
N GLY A 117 -5.10 24.32 -26.39
CA GLY A 117 -5.36 23.99 -25.00
C GLY A 117 -6.71 23.33 -24.80
N GLN A 118 -6.86 22.61 -23.70
CA GLN A 118 -8.09 21.91 -23.33
C GLN A 118 -8.41 22.16 -21.86
N TYR A 119 -9.69 22.39 -21.58
CA TYR A 119 -10.18 22.36 -20.22
C TYR A 119 -10.29 20.91 -19.73
N ILE A 120 -9.65 20.62 -18.61
CA ILE A 120 -9.74 19.35 -17.91
C ILE A 120 -10.42 19.56 -16.56
N ASN A 121 -11.16 18.56 -16.10
CA ASN A 121 -11.73 18.56 -14.76
C ASN A 121 -10.67 18.14 -13.75
N THR A 122 -10.50 18.92 -12.70
CA THR A 122 -9.48 18.73 -11.67
C THR A 122 -10.10 18.84 -10.28
N GLU A 123 -9.41 18.27 -9.29
CA GLU A 123 -9.77 18.39 -7.89
C GLU A 123 -8.89 19.46 -7.22
N ILE A 124 -9.50 20.46 -6.60
CA ILE A 124 -8.79 21.57 -5.96
C ILE A 124 -7.80 21.03 -4.92
N GLY A 125 -6.56 21.53 -4.95
CA GLY A 125 -5.49 21.15 -4.05
C GLY A 125 -4.76 19.85 -4.42
N LYS A 126 -5.19 19.14 -5.47
CA LYS A 126 -4.49 17.96 -5.99
C LYS A 126 -3.42 18.36 -7.01
N GLU A 127 -2.33 17.61 -7.01
CA GLU A 127 -1.22 17.80 -7.95
C GLU A 127 -1.39 16.92 -9.20
N TYR A 128 -1.16 17.53 -10.37
CA TYR A 128 -1.28 16.91 -11.68
C TYR A 128 0.01 17.11 -12.47
N THR A 129 0.29 16.20 -13.39
CA THR A 129 1.41 16.31 -14.33
C THR A 129 0.90 16.22 -15.76
N ILE A 130 1.28 17.21 -16.56
CA ILE A 130 1.17 17.18 -18.01
C ILE A 130 2.46 16.56 -18.54
N SER A 131 2.37 15.52 -19.38
CA SER A 131 3.53 14.84 -19.94
C SER A 131 3.35 14.57 -21.43
N SER A 132 4.42 14.76 -22.20
CA SER A 132 4.49 14.39 -23.62
C SER A 132 5.91 13.98 -23.97
N LYS A 133 6.06 12.92 -24.77
CA LYS A 133 7.23 12.83 -25.64
C LYS A 133 7.10 13.87 -26.74
N TYR A 134 8.21 14.44 -27.17
CA TYR A 134 8.17 15.46 -28.23
C TYR A 134 9.37 15.39 -29.16
N THR A 135 9.18 15.94 -30.36
CA THR A 135 10.23 16.28 -31.31
C THR A 135 9.97 17.69 -31.86
N ASN A 136 10.95 18.57 -31.75
CA ASN A 136 10.96 19.93 -32.27
C ASN A 136 12.24 20.13 -33.11
N PRO A 137 12.22 19.83 -34.41
CA PRO A 137 13.40 19.93 -35.26
C PRO A 137 13.96 21.35 -35.30
N ASN A 138 15.28 21.48 -35.27
CA ASN A 138 16.00 22.76 -35.26
C ASN A 138 15.51 23.70 -34.16
N PRO A 139 15.53 23.28 -32.89
CA PRO A 139 15.07 24.12 -31.80
C PRO A 139 16.04 25.29 -31.60
N ASN A 140 15.51 26.41 -31.13
CA ASN A 140 16.29 27.59 -30.77
C ASN A 140 15.59 28.30 -29.61
N ALA A 141 16.33 28.59 -28.54
CA ALA A 141 15.78 29.16 -27.31
C ALA A 141 15.07 30.51 -27.50
N THR A 142 15.33 31.25 -28.58
CA THR A 142 14.69 32.54 -28.88
C THR A 142 13.73 32.49 -30.06
N SER A 143 13.84 31.48 -30.93
CA SER A 143 13.13 31.48 -32.21
C SER A 143 12.39 30.20 -32.62
N ASN A 144 12.60 29.09 -31.93
CA ASN A 144 11.84 27.86 -32.12
C ASN A 144 11.82 27.01 -30.84
N TYR A 145 10.78 27.16 -30.04
CA TYR A 145 10.60 26.46 -28.77
C TYR A 145 9.12 26.33 -28.46
N PHE A 146 8.77 25.66 -27.36
CA PHE A 146 7.40 25.65 -26.89
C PHE A 146 7.29 25.79 -25.38
N TRP A 147 6.12 26.24 -24.95
CA TRP A 147 5.69 26.20 -23.57
C TRP A 147 4.63 25.13 -23.38
N MET A 148 4.62 24.52 -22.20
CA MET A 148 3.56 23.63 -21.77
C MET A 148 3.21 23.98 -20.33
N GLY A 149 1.92 24.08 -20.03
CA GLY A 149 1.50 24.54 -18.72
C GLY A 149 -0.01 24.65 -18.56
N VAL A 150 -0.40 25.42 -17.57
CA VAL A 150 -1.78 25.70 -17.23
C VAL A 150 -2.05 27.19 -17.14
N GLN A 151 -3.31 27.55 -17.40
CA GLN A 151 -3.85 28.89 -17.24
C GLN A 151 -5.08 28.83 -16.34
N SER A 152 -5.10 29.67 -15.30
CA SER A 152 -6.27 29.80 -14.42
C SER A 152 -7.38 30.63 -15.07
N SER A 153 -8.57 30.64 -14.46
CA SER A 153 -9.67 31.52 -14.88
C SER A 153 -9.32 33.02 -14.77
N ALA A 154 -8.36 33.37 -13.90
CA ALA A 154 -7.82 34.72 -13.71
C ALA A 154 -6.63 35.05 -14.63
N ASP A 155 -6.41 34.25 -15.69
CA ASP A 155 -5.32 34.40 -16.67
C ASP A 155 -3.90 34.36 -16.06
N VAL A 156 -3.76 33.69 -14.91
CA VAL A 156 -2.43 33.40 -14.32
C VAL A 156 -1.85 32.17 -15.00
N ILE A 157 -0.63 32.32 -15.51
CA ILE A 157 0.11 31.26 -16.21
C ILE A 157 1.09 30.58 -15.26
N ASN A 158 1.08 29.25 -15.27
CA ASN A 158 2.11 28.41 -14.70
C ASN A 158 2.56 27.43 -15.78
N ASP A 159 3.78 27.60 -16.29
CA ASP A 159 4.26 26.84 -17.45
C ASP A 159 5.75 26.54 -17.38
N SER A 160 6.21 25.76 -18.35
CA SER A 160 7.61 25.40 -18.49
C SER A 160 8.03 25.50 -19.94
N LYS A 161 9.24 26.03 -20.16
CA LYS A 161 9.84 26.22 -21.48
C LYS A 161 10.63 24.99 -21.89
N PHE A 162 10.44 24.55 -23.14
CA PHE A 162 11.18 23.44 -23.73
C PHE A 162 11.89 23.88 -25.00
N THR A 163 13.22 23.73 -25.01
CA THR A 163 14.11 24.21 -26.08
C THR A 163 15.01 23.11 -26.67
N ALA A 164 14.83 21.85 -26.26
CA ALA A 164 15.59 20.74 -26.86
C ALA A 164 14.91 20.25 -28.14
N ALA A 165 15.65 19.45 -28.93
CA ALA A 165 15.17 18.98 -30.23
C ALA A 165 14.20 17.81 -30.11
N SER A 166 14.31 17.06 -29.02
CA SER A 166 13.41 15.98 -28.64
C SER A 166 13.60 15.67 -27.16
N GLY A 167 12.67 14.89 -26.59
CA GLY A 167 12.76 14.42 -25.22
C GLY A 167 11.37 14.19 -24.64
N THR A 168 11.30 14.16 -23.31
CA THR A 168 10.05 14.21 -22.56
C THR A 168 9.88 15.61 -21.99
N ALA A 169 8.72 16.21 -22.24
CA ALA A 169 8.30 17.45 -21.60
C ALA A 169 7.36 17.10 -20.47
N GLU A 170 7.64 17.61 -19.27
CA GLU A 170 6.79 17.42 -18.09
C GLU A 170 6.56 18.77 -17.40
N HIS A 171 5.32 19.02 -17.02
CA HIS A 171 4.96 20.18 -16.21
C HIS A 171 4.00 19.74 -15.12
N THR A 172 4.33 20.06 -13.86
CA THR A 172 3.55 19.69 -12.69
C THR A 172 2.92 20.93 -12.08
N PHE A 173 1.63 20.85 -11.75
CA PHE A 173 0.89 21.95 -11.15
C PHE A 173 -0.08 21.43 -10.07
N THR A 174 -0.43 22.30 -9.12
CA THR A 174 -1.51 22.06 -8.16
C THR A 174 -2.76 22.76 -8.65
N ALA A 175 -3.87 22.04 -8.77
CA ALA A 175 -5.12 22.61 -9.23
C ALA A 175 -5.66 23.61 -8.19
N THR A 176 -5.97 24.82 -8.63
CA THR A 176 -6.59 25.89 -7.81
C THR A 176 -8.08 26.03 -8.06
N GLU A 177 -8.59 25.37 -9.10
CA GLU A 177 -9.96 25.45 -9.60
C GLU A 177 -10.41 24.03 -9.97
N SER A 178 -11.72 23.79 -10.05
CA SER A 178 -12.28 22.47 -10.44
C SER A 178 -12.18 22.16 -11.93
N GLN A 179 -11.82 23.17 -12.73
CA GLN A 179 -11.55 23.05 -14.13
C GLN A 179 -10.28 23.84 -14.45
N THR A 180 -9.32 23.21 -15.11
CA THR A 180 -8.03 23.83 -15.43
C THR A 180 -7.80 23.80 -16.94
N LEU A 181 -7.35 24.92 -17.51
CA LEU A 181 -6.95 24.96 -18.91
C LEU A 181 -5.50 24.50 -19.02
N VAL A 182 -5.29 23.32 -19.58
CA VAL A 182 -3.96 22.82 -19.98
C VAL A 182 -3.66 23.33 -21.38
N PHE A 183 -2.46 23.83 -21.63
CA PHE A 183 -2.08 24.35 -22.94
C PHE A 183 -0.67 23.95 -23.38
N ILE A 184 -0.49 24.01 -24.69
CA ILE A 184 0.80 24.01 -25.37
C ILE A 184 0.87 25.23 -26.27
N GLN A 185 1.98 25.96 -26.22
CA GLN A 185 2.27 27.08 -27.10
C GLN A 185 3.55 26.82 -27.87
N GLN A 186 3.45 26.61 -29.17
CA GLN A 186 4.59 26.67 -30.07
C GLN A 186 4.95 28.15 -30.34
N VAL A 187 6.24 28.49 -30.26
CA VAL A 187 6.77 29.83 -30.54
C VAL A 187 7.79 29.75 -31.67
N VAL A 188 7.52 30.44 -32.77
CA VAL A 188 8.34 30.45 -33.99
C VAL A 188 8.53 31.88 -34.47
N THR A 189 9.76 32.40 -34.46
CA THR A 189 10.06 33.77 -34.96
C THR A 189 10.83 33.78 -36.28
N THR A 190 11.14 32.60 -36.82
CA THR A 190 11.89 32.44 -38.08
C THR A 190 10.96 32.13 -39.25
N THR A 191 11.43 32.41 -40.46
CA THR A 191 10.73 32.04 -41.69
C THR A 191 10.77 30.52 -41.94
N GLY A 192 9.72 30.01 -42.58
CA GLY A 192 9.60 28.61 -42.98
C GLY A 192 8.93 27.73 -41.92
N ALA A 193 8.22 26.70 -42.40
CA ALA A 193 7.44 25.79 -41.58
C ALA A 193 8.24 25.19 -40.41
N LYS A 194 7.65 25.21 -39.22
CA LYS A 194 8.17 24.51 -38.04
C LYS A 194 7.12 23.55 -37.51
N THR A 195 7.57 22.36 -37.15
CA THR A 195 6.71 21.27 -36.68
C THR A 195 7.10 20.89 -35.27
N LEU A 196 6.15 20.92 -34.34
CA LEU A 196 6.28 20.31 -33.02
C LEU A 196 5.43 19.04 -33.01
N THR A 197 6.06 17.88 -32.94
CA THR A 197 5.37 16.60 -32.76
C THR A 197 5.29 16.27 -31.28
N LEU A 198 4.12 15.84 -30.82
CA LEU A 198 3.81 15.46 -29.44
C LEU A 198 3.22 14.06 -29.48
N SER A 199 3.82 13.13 -28.75
CA SER A 199 3.34 11.75 -28.61
C SER A 199 3.20 11.36 -27.14
N ASP A 200 2.33 10.39 -26.87
CA ASP A 200 1.97 9.94 -25.52
C ASP A 200 1.48 11.10 -24.63
N PHE A 201 0.78 12.06 -25.24
CA PHE A 201 0.35 13.28 -24.55
C PHE A 201 -0.71 12.98 -23.50
N SER A 202 -0.42 13.33 -22.26
CA SER A 202 -1.29 13.02 -21.13
C SER A 202 -1.32 14.12 -20.08
N THR A 203 -2.44 14.20 -19.36
CA THR A 203 -2.53 14.92 -18.10
C THR A 203 -3.28 14.06 -17.11
N ALA A 204 -2.66 13.77 -15.98
CA ALA A 204 -3.21 12.91 -14.95
C ALA A 204 -2.70 13.36 -13.57
N LYS A 205 -3.20 12.76 -12.47
CA LYS A 205 -2.63 13.04 -11.15
C LYS A 205 -1.14 12.70 -11.17
N SER A 206 -0.31 13.52 -10.52
CA SER A 206 1.12 13.25 -10.47
C SER A 206 1.40 11.95 -9.71
N ASN A 207 2.56 11.33 -9.96
CA ASN A 207 2.98 10.15 -9.19
C ASN A 207 3.02 10.46 -7.68
N TYR A 208 3.43 11.68 -7.31
CA TYR A 208 3.38 12.13 -5.92
C TYR A 208 1.96 12.16 -5.38
N GLN A 209 0.99 12.70 -6.14
CA GLN A 209 -0.39 12.78 -5.71
C GLN A 209 -1.02 11.39 -5.55
N MET A 210 -0.69 10.45 -6.44
CA MET A 210 -1.16 9.08 -6.35
C MET A 210 -0.60 8.37 -5.14
N ALA A 211 0.72 8.44 -4.92
CA ALA A 211 1.35 7.86 -3.75
C ALA A 211 0.83 8.52 -2.45
N LYS A 212 0.59 9.84 -2.44
CA LYS A 212 -0.01 10.55 -1.30
C LYS A 212 -1.41 10.04 -0.97
N GLU A 213 -2.26 9.82 -1.97
CA GLU A 213 -3.60 9.26 -1.77
C GLU A 213 -3.52 7.80 -1.29
N GLY A 214 -2.65 6.99 -1.88
CA GLY A 214 -2.41 5.61 -1.47
C GLY A 214 -1.98 5.50 0.00
N VAL A 215 -0.99 6.30 0.41
CA VAL A 215 -0.56 6.38 1.82
C VAL A 215 -1.70 6.84 2.70
N SER A 216 -2.38 7.94 2.37
CA SER A 216 -3.45 8.49 3.22
C SER A 216 -4.61 7.51 3.42
N ALA A 217 -4.92 6.69 2.41
CA ALA A 217 -5.99 5.70 2.47
C ALA A 217 -5.75 4.58 3.49
N MET A 218 -4.49 4.33 3.88
CA MET A 218 -4.11 3.35 4.91
C MET A 218 -4.42 3.81 6.34
N PHE A 219 -4.74 5.09 6.52
CA PHE A 219 -5.00 5.67 7.83
C PHE A 219 -6.47 6.01 8.01
N GLU A 220 -6.95 5.85 9.24
CA GLU A 220 -8.20 6.41 9.74
C GLU A 220 -8.09 7.92 9.92
N THR A 221 -9.22 8.59 10.12
CA THR A 221 -9.27 10.05 10.32
C THR A 221 -8.52 10.53 11.57
N ASP A 222 -8.33 9.65 12.56
CA ASP A 222 -7.56 9.93 13.78
C ASP A 222 -6.05 9.66 13.62
N GLY A 223 -5.60 9.29 12.41
CA GLY A 223 -4.20 9.01 12.09
C GLY A 223 -3.73 7.61 12.47
N LYS A 224 -4.60 6.72 12.95
CA LYS A 224 -4.25 5.30 13.15
C LYS A 224 -4.25 4.55 11.82
N VAL A 225 -3.33 3.61 11.67
CA VAL A 225 -3.33 2.71 10.51
C VAL A 225 -4.49 1.72 10.64
N LYS A 226 -5.25 1.52 9.56
CA LYS A 226 -6.42 0.63 9.51
C LYS A 226 -6.04 -0.81 9.82
N THR A 227 -6.98 -1.58 10.38
CA THR A 227 -6.79 -3.02 10.61
C THR A 227 -6.78 -3.84 9.32
N THR A 228 -7.29 -3.29 8.23
CA THR A 228 -7.33 -3.92 6.90
C THR A 228 -6.05 -3.73 6.09
N VAL A 229 -5.05 -3.02 6.63
CA VAL A 229 -3.75 -2.85 5.97
C VAL A 229 -2.94 -4.13 6.12
N ASP A 230 -2.63 -4.76 4.99
CA ASP A 230 -1.79 -5.94 4.90
C ASP A 230 -0.50 -5.65 4.12
N GLN A 231 0.34 -6.67 3.96
CA GLN A 231 1.60 -6.54 3.23
C GLN A 231 1.40 -6.25 1.74
N ALA A 232 0.34 -6.78 1.12
CA ALA A 232 0.07 -6.57 -0.30
C ALA A 232 -0.26 -5.10 -0.60
N TRP A 233 -1.09 -4.46 0.24
CA TRP A 233 -1.41 -3.04 0.09
C TRP A 233 -0.17 -2.17 0.36
N ILE A 234 0.68 -2.54 1.34
CA ILE A 234 1.96 -1.87 1.59
C ILE A 234 2.86 -1.92 0.35
N ASP A 235 2.96 -3.07 -0.30
CA ASP A 235 3.81 -3.25 -1.49
C ASP A 235 3.28 -2.46 -2.70
N GLU A 236 1.96 -2.41 -2.88
CA GLU A 236 1.31 -1.60 -3.92
C GLU A 236 1.63 -0.10 -3.74
N VAL A 237 1.41 0.43 -2.54
CA VAL A 237 1.71 1.85 -2.24
C VAL A 237 3.22 2.13 -2.31
N GLN A 238 4.06 1.18 -1.90
CA GLN A 238 5.52 1.28 -2.08
C GLN A 238 5.89 1.40 -3.57
N GLY A 239 5.22 0.64 -4.44
CA GLY A 239 5.36 0.76 -5.90
C GLY A 239 5.06 2.17 -6.40
N GLN A 240 4.00 2.80 -5.90
CA GLN A 240 3.66 4.18 -6.25
C GLN A 240 4.69 5.19 -5.73
N ILE A 241 5.14 5.05 -4.48
CA ILE A 241 6.21 5.90 -3.90
C ILE A 241 7.49 5.79 -4.73
N ASN A 242 7.79 4.60 -5.28
CA ASN A 242 8.98 4.41 -6.11
C ASN A 242 8.97 5.23 -7.40
N LEU A 243 7.78 5.51 -7.95
CA LEU A 243 7.57 6.34 -9.14
C LEU A 243 7.69 7.86 -8.87
N VAL A 244 7.75 8.28 -7.60
CA VAL A 244 7.96 9.69 -7.23
C VAL A 244 9.42 10.06 -7.47
N THR A 245 9.65 11.08 -8.30
CA THR A 245 10.99 11.54 -8.69
C THR A 245 11.57 12.56 -7.72
N ASP A 246 10.73 13.41 -7.13
CA ASP A 246 11.13 14.38 -6.10
C ASP A 246 11.56 13.64 -4.81
N ALA A 247 12.84 13.75 -4.48
CA ALA A 247 13.44 13.02 -3.36
C ALA A 247 12.86 13.43 -2.00
N THR A 248 12.52 14.70 -1.79
CA THR A 248 11.99 15.20 -0.52
C THR A 248 10.55 14.72 -0.31
N LYS A 249 9.71 14.82 -1.35
CA LYS A 249 8.34 14.29 -1.35
C LYS A 249 8.32 12.77 -1.17
N LYS A 250 9.20 12.07 -1.88
CA LYS A 250 9.36 10.61 -1.76
C LYS A 250 9.73 10.20 -0.34
N GLN A 251 10.70 10.89 0.28
CA GLN A 251 11.11 10.63 1.65
C GLN A 251 9.99 10.87 2.65
N ALA A 252 9.20 11.94 2.49
CA ALA A 252 8.06 12.23 3.35
C ALA A 252 6.99 11.11 3.28
N LEU A 253 6.65 10.66 2.07
CA LEU A 253 5.72 9.54 1.88
C LEU A 253 6.27 8.23 2.44
N GLN A 254 7.58 7.98 2.29
CA GLN A 254 8.23 6.80 2.85
C GLN A 254 8.16 6.77 4.38
N THR A 255 8.34 7.93 5.03
CA THR A 255 8.20 8.05 6.49
C THR A 255 6.80 7.67 6.95
N GLU A 256 5.76 8.12 6.24
CA GLU A 256 4.38 7.77 6.57
C GLU A 256 4.10 6.28 6.30
N LEU A 257 4.52 5.74 5.15
CA LEU A 257 4.37 4.31 4.85
C LEU A 257 5.09 3.42 5.88
N ASN A 258 6.23 3.87 6.42
CA ASN A 258 6.95 3.13 7.46
C ASN A 258 6.14 2.98 8.76
N LYS A 259 5.22 3.90 9.07
CA LYS A 259 4.28 3.74 10.20
C LYS A 259 3.33 2.57 9.96
N ALA A 260 2.81 2.42 8.74
CA ALA A 260 1.99 1.28 8.36
C ALA A 260 2.75 -0.05 8.43
N LYS A 261 3.99 -0.07 7.90
CA LYS A 261 4.89 -1.24 8.01
C LYS A 261 5.13 -1.64 9.46
N GLN A 262 5.43 -0.68 10.34
CA GLN A 262 5.67 -0.95 11.75
C GLN A 262 4.44 -1.57 12.41
N LYS A 263 3.24 -1.02 12.16
CA LYS A 263 2.02 -1.59 12.74
C LYS A 263 1.79 -3.03 12.29
N VAL A 264 1.93 -3.33 10.99
CA VAL A 264 1.75 -4.71 10.48
C VAL A 264 2.76 -5.66 11.14
N ALA A 265 4.02 -5.24 11.30
CA ALA A 265 5.02 -6.03 12.01
C ALA A 265 4.68 -6.23 13.50
N ASP A 266 4.16 -5.21 14.17
CA ASP A 266 3.73 -5.28 15.57
C ASP A 266 2.54 -6.23 15.74
N ASP A 267 1.57 -6.20 14.83
CA ASP A 267 0.39 -7.06 14.85
C ASP A 267 0.75 -8.54 14.61
N ILE A 268 1.68 -8.81 13.69
CA ILE A 268 2.26 -10.15 13.48
C ILE A 268 2.96 -10.61 14.77
N THR A 269 3.76 -9.75 15.39
CA THR A 269 4.49 -10.08 16.62
C THR A 269 3.53 -10.39 17.77
N LYS A 270 2.48 -9.59 17.97
CA LYS A 270 1.45 -9.85 18.99
C LYS A 270 0.75 -11.19 18.75
N SER A 271 0.39 -11.47 17.50
CA SER A 271 -0.26 -12.73 17.11
C SER A 271 0.64 -13.94 17.38
N ASN A 272 1.92 -13.87 17.02
CA ASN A 272 2.89 -14.94 17.27
C ASN A 272 3.17 -15.15 18.76
N ASN A 273 3.28 -14.06 19.53
CA ASN A 273 3.49 -14.13 20.97
C ASN A 273 2.26 -14.74 21.68
N ALA A 274 1.05 -14.31 21.29
CA ALA A 274 -0.19 -14.87 21.80
C ALA A 274 -0.29 -16.37 21.47
N LYS A 275 -0.06 -16.75 20.20
CA LYS A 275 -0.05 -18.16 19.79
C LYS A 275 0.96 -18.99 20.57
N THR A 276 2.19 -18.51 20.72
CA THR A 276 3.23 -19.21 21.50
C THR A 276 2.82 -19.39 22.95
N ALA A 277 2.20 -18.37 23.56
CA ALA A 277 1.72 -18.45 24.94
C ALA A 277 0.57 -19.43 25.12
N VAL A 278 -0.39 -19.44 24.19
CA VAL A 278 -1.49 -20.42 24.15
C VAL A 278 -0.94 -21.83 23.97
N ASP A 279 -0.11 -22.06 22.95
CA ASP A 279 0.49 -23.36 22.66
C ASP A 279 1.28 -23.90 23.87
N ALA A 280 1.97 -23.02 24.60
CA ALA A 280 2.75 -23.40 25.79
C ALA A 280 1.91 -23.94 26.96
N LEU A 281 0.59 -23.73 26.99
CA LEU A 281 -0.32 -24.30 27.99
C LEU A 281 -0.53 -25.82 27.78
N PHE A 282 -0.33 -26.29 26.56
CA PHE A 282 -0.64 -27.64 26.13
C PHE A 282 0.58 -28.55 26.07
N VAL A 283 0.35 -29.86 26.18
CA VAL A 283 1.42 -30.87 26.00
C VAL A 283 2.03 -30.71 24.60
N ASN A 284 3.35 -30.93 24.50
CA ASN A 284 4.14 -30.73 23.28
C ASN A 284 4.19 -29.29 22.72
N ASN A 285 3.71 -28.29 23.47
CA ASN A 285 3.59 -26.90 23.00
C ASN A 285 2.72 -26.78 21.74
N THR A 286 1.55 -27.43 21.73
CA THR A 286 0.59 -27.32 20.62
C THR A 286 -0.83 -27.30 21.14
N SER A 287 -1.58 -26.25 20.80
CA SER A 287 -3.02 -26.09 21.08
C SER A 287 -3.89 -27.21 20.51
N SER A 288 -3.39 -28.00 19.56
CA SER A 288 -4.07 -29.18 19.02
C SER A 288 -4.02 -30.41 19.95
N SER A 289 -3.42 -30.32 21.14
CA SER A 289 -3.32 -31.42 22.09
C SER A 289 -4.54 -31.46 22.99
N ASP A 290 -5.14 -32.64 23.20
CA ASP A 290 -6.28 -32.86 24.11
C ASP A 290 -5.87 -32.85 25.60
N SER A 291 -4.73 -32.23 25.95
CA SER A 291 -4.14 -32.26 27.28
C SER A 291 -3.30 -31.03 27.56
N ILE A 292 -3.45 -30.46 28.76
CA ILE A 292 -2.58 -29.40 29.28
C ILE A 292 -1.34 -29.98 29.97
N LYS A 293 -0.27 -29.18 30.06
CA LYS A 293 0.91 -29.57 30.84
C LYS A 293 0.61 -29.66 32.32
N ASP A 294 1.41 -30.44 33.04
CA ASP A 294 1.28 -30.52 34.48
C ASP A 294 1.57 -29.19 35.20
N THR A 295 2.43 -28.38 34.61
CA THR A 295 2.81 -27.05 35.10
C THR A 295 1.82 -25.95 34.72
N THR A 296 0.78 -26.25 33.94
CA THR A 296 -0.23 -25.26 33.56
C THR A 296 -1.07 -24.89 34.78
N THR A 297 -1.17 -23.58 35.04
CA THR A 297 -1.89 -23.00 36.18
C THR A 297 -2.85 -21.94 35.69
N GLN A 298 -3.78 -21.52 36.54
CA GLN A 298 -4.70 -20.41 36.21
C GLN A 298 -3.93 -19.14 35.82
N ALA A 299 -2.84 -18.83 36.53
CA ALA A 299 -2.00 -17.69 36.23
C ALA A 299 -1.36 -17.78 34.82
N ALA A 300 -1.01 -18.99 34.36
CA ALA A 300 -0.50 -19.18 33.01
C ALA A 300 -1.58 -18.93 31.95
N ILE A 301 -2.81 -19.40 32.18
CA ILE A 301 -3.96 -19.17 31.30
C ILE A 301 -4.30 -17.67 31.25
N ASP A 302 -4.35 -16.99 32.39
CA ASP A 302 -4.65 -15.57 32.48
C ASP A 302 -3.59 -14.73 31.74
N ASN A 303 -2.31 -15.10 31.86
CA ASN A 303 -1.23 -14.46 31.12
C ASN A 303 -1.37 -14.64 29.60
N ALA A 304 -1.71 -15.84 29.14
CA ALA A 304 -1.95 -16.10 27.72
C ALA A 304 -3.17 -15.32 27.21
N LYS A 305 -4.27 -15.28 27.99
CA LYS A 305 -5.47 -14.48 27.70
C LYS A 305 -5.16 -12.99 27.54
N ASN A 306 -4.29 -12.44 28.39
CA ASN A 306 -3.86 -11.04 28.30
C ASN A 306 -3.10 -10.76 26.99
N LEU A 307 -2.31 -11.71 26.48
CA LEU A 307 -1.64 -11.57 25.18
C LEU A 307 -2.63 -11.68 24.02
N VAL A 308 -3.54 -12.65 24.05
CA VAL A 308 -4.60 -12.83 23.03
C VAL A 308 -5.49 -11.58 22.94
N SER A 309 -5.76 -10.90 24.05
CA SER A 309 -6.56 -9.67 24.06
C SER A 309 -5.99 -8.54 23.19
N GLN A 310 -4.66 -8.55 22.97
CA GLN A 310 -3.91 -7.55 22.20
C GLN A 310 -3.84 -7.89 20.69
N VAL A 311 -4.28 -9.08 20.28
CA VAL A 311 -4.35 -9.48 18.87
C VAL A 311 -5.43 -8.65 18.18
N THR A 312 -5.09 -8.08 17.02
CA THR A 312 -5.96 -7.19 16.25
C THR A 312 -6.70 -7.89 15.12
N ASP A 313 -6.14 -8.98 14.59
CA ASP A 313 -6.82 -9.84 13.62
C ASP A 313 -7.97 -10.59 14.32
N PRO A 314 -9.23 -10.36 13.93
CA PRO A 314 -10.38 -10.93 14.63
C PRO A 314 -10.49 -12.44 14.45
N VAL A 315 -10.01 -13.00 13.33
CA VAL A 315 -10.06 -14.44 13.05
C VAL A 315 -9.03 -15.16 13.89
N VAL A 316 -7.78 -14.66 13.89
CA VAL A 316 -6.70 -15.20 14.72
C VAL A 316 -7.05 -15.08 16.20
N LYS A 317 -7.59 -13.92 16.62
CA LYS A 317 -8.00 -13.70 18.01
C LYS A 317 -9.06 -14.71 18.44
N LEU A 318 -10.12 -14.90 17.65
CA LEU A 318 -11.20 -15.83 17.98
C LEU A 318 -10.68 -17.28 18.09
N ALA A 319 -9.81 -17.70 17.17
CA ALA A 319 -9.20 -19.02 17.23
C ALA A 319 -8.42 -19.24 18.54
N LEU A 320 -7.57 -18.28 18.91
CA LEU A 320 -6.80 -18.34 20.15
C LEU A 320 -7.67 -18.23 21.41
N GLU A 321 -8.78 -17.49 21.37
CA GLU A 321 -9.75 -17.42 22.48
C GLU A 321 -10.44 -18.77 22.71
N ASN A 322 -10.75 -19.52 21.65
CA ASN A 322 -11.29 -20.88 21.76
C ASN A 322 -10.26 -21.83 22.40
N ASP A 323 -9.00 -21.78 21.98
CA ASP A 323 -7.93 -22.59 22.56
C ASP A 323 -7.73 -22.28 24.06
N ILE A 324 -7.84 -21.01 24.45
CA ILE A 324 -7.81 -20.59 25.87
C ILE A 324 -8.99 -21.19 26.65
N ALA A 325 -10.19 -21.19 26.07
CA ALA A 325 -11.37 -21.78 26.71
C ALA A 325 -11.18 -23.29 26.92
N GLU A 326 -10.57 -23.98 25.96
CA GLU A 326 -10.27 -25.41 26.08
C GLU A 326 -9.23 -25.68 27.19
N ALA A 327 -8.14 -24.90 27.23
CA ALA A 327 -7.16 -25.00 28.31
C ALA A 327 -7.79 -24.79 29.70
N GLN A 328 -8.76 -23.88 29.81
CA GLN A 328 -9.50 -23.65 31.06
C GLN A 328 -10.33 -24.87 31.45
N ASN A 329 -11.10 -25.44 30.52
CA ASN A 329 -11.91 -26.64 30.77
C ASN A 329 -11.05 -27.81 31.26
N LEU A 330 -9.89 -28.01 30.62
CA LEU A 330 -8.93 -29.06 30.99
C LEU A 330 -8.33 -28.82 32.38
N LEU A 331 -8.03 -27.57 32.75
CA LEU A 331 -7.52 -27.23 34.07
C LEU A 331 -8.57 -27.47 35.17
N ASP A 332 -9.82 -27.09 34.91
CA ASP A 332 -10.92 -27.29 35.85
C ASP A 332 -11.20 -28.78 36.06
N ALA A 333 -11.20 -29.57 34.98
CA ALA A 333 -11.33 -31.03 35.05
C ALA A 333 -10.19 -31.67 35.85
N LYS A 334 -8.94 -31.23 35.62
CA LYS A 334 -7.76 -31.69 36.38
C LYS A 334 -7.89 -31.38 37.87
N ASN A 335 -8.29 -30.16 38.23
CA ASN A 335 -8.48 -29.76 39.62
C ASN A 335 -9.61 -30.54 40.31
N ALA A 336 -10.71 -30.78 39.60
CA ALA A 336 -11.81 -31.60 40.10
C ALA A 336 -11.36 -33.04 40.37
N ALA A 337 -10.56 -33.64 39.48
CA ALA A 337 -10.00 -34.98 39.68
C ALA A 337 -9.05 -35.05 40.89
N ILE A 338 -8.19 -34.03 41.07
CA ILE A 338 -7.30 -33.92 42.23
C ILE A 338 -8.09 -33.81 43.53
N GLN A 339 -9.14 -32.99 43.55
CA GLN A 339 -10.00 -32.85 44.73
C GLN A 339 -10.71 -34.16 45.06
N ALA A 340 -11.26 -34.86 44.06
CA ALA A 340 -11.92 -36.14 44.25
C ALA A 340 -10.97 -37.23 44.78
N GLU A 341 -9.70 -37.25 44.33
CA GLU A 341 -8.68 -38.15 44.89
C GLU A 341 -8.37 -37.80 46.35
N LYS A 342 -8.22 -36.51 46.68
CA LYS A 342 -7.99 -36.06 48.05
C LYS A 342 -9.13 -36.45 48.98
N ASP A 343 -10.38 -36.23 48.56
CA ASP A 343 -11.55 -36.59 49.36
C ASP A 343 -11.62 -38.10 49.60
N ARG A 344 -11.23 -38.92 48.61
CA ARG A 344 -11.09 -40.38 48.78
C ARG A 344 -10.00 -40.75 49.78
N GLN A 345 -8.83 -40.11 49.72
CA GLN A 345 -7.74 -40.35 50.67
C GLN A 345 -8.12 -39.94 52.10
N ASP A 346 -8.79 -38.79 52.26
CA ASP A 346 -9.25 -38.30 53.56
C ASP A 346 -10.33 -39.22 54.15
N ALA A 347 -11.28 -39.69 53.32
CA ALA A 347 -12.29 -40.67 53.73
C ALA A 347 -11.67 -42.01 54.17
N ALA A 348 -10.73 -42.54 53.39
CA ALA A 348 -10.01 -43.77 53.74
C ALA A 348 -9.18 -43.59 55.02
N SER A 349 -8.48 -42.46 55.19
CA SER A 349 -7.71 -42.17 56.41
C SER A 349 -8.62 -42.10 57.64
N LYS A 350 -9.78 -41.46 57.52
CA LYS A 350 -10.78 -41.39 58.59
C LYS A 350 -11.33 -42.78 58.93
N ALA A 351 -11.73 -43.56 57.94
CA ALA A 351 -12.27 -44.90 58.14
C ALA A 351 -11.25 -45.81 58.85
N VAL A 352 -9.97 -45.74 58.49
CA VAL A 352 -8.89 -46.49 59.17
C VAL A 352 -8.70 -46.01 60.61
N LYS A 353 -8.65 -44.70 60.85
CA LYS A 353 -8.51 -44.13 62.21
C LYS A 353 -9.63 -44.58 63.13
N GLU A 354 -10.86 -44.61 62.64
CA GLU A 354 -12.05 -44.99 63.42
C GLU A 354 -12.02 -46.45 63.92
N LEU A 355 -11.14 -47.32 63.38
CA LEU A 355 -10.91 -48.68 63.89
C LEU A 355 -10.11 -48.71 65.20
N PHE A 356 -9.35 -47.67 65.51
CA PHE A 356 -8.45 -47.59 66.66
C PHE A 356 -9.05 -46.82 67.84
N THR A 357 -8.59 -47.12 69.06
CA THR A 357 -8.99 -46.40 70.27
C THR A 357 -8.69 -44.91 70.12
N ASN A 358 -9.66 -44.06 70.50
CA ASN A 358 -9.62 -42.59 70.35
C ASN A 358 -9.46 -42.07 68.90
N ASP A 359 -9.81 -42.88 67.90
CA ASP A 359 -9.66 -42.53 66.47
C ASP A 359 -8.21 -42.19 66.08
N ASP A 360 -7.25 -42.83 66.76
CA ASP A 360 -5.84 -42.60 66.57
C ASP A 360 -5.10 -43.92 66.31
N THR A 361 -4.57 -44.04 65.11
CA THR A 361 -3.73 -45.18 64.69
C THR A 361 -2.47 -45.34 65.55
N SER A 362 -2.05 -44.29 66.26
CA SER A 362 -0.89 -44.31 67.18
C SER A 362 -1.19 -44.94 68.54
N SER A 363 -2.47 -45.09 68.90
CA SER A 363 -2.90 -45.67 70.19
C SER A 363 -2.46 -47.11 70.40
N ASN A 364 -2.08 -47.81 69.31
CA ASN A 364 -1.69 -49.21 69.28
C ASN A 364 -2.74 -50.15 69.93
N SER A 365 -4.00 -49.72 69.93
CA SER A 365 -5.14 -50.43 70.52
C SER A 365 -6.35 -50.30 69.60
N ILE A 366 -7.01 -51.42 69.30
CA ILE A 366 -8.23 -51.47 68.50
C ILE A 366 -9.44 -51.31 69.43
N LYS A 367 -10.51 -50.63 68.97
CA LYS A 367 -11.74 -50.51 69.77
C LYS A 367 -12.35 -51.89 70.05
N ASN A 368 -12.91 -52.10 71.24
CA ASN A 368 -13.60 -53.35 71.58
C ASN A 368 -14.78 -53.69 70.64
N LEU A 369 -15.34 -52.69 69.96
CA LEU A 369 -16.45 -52.86 69.01
C LEU A 369 -15.98 -53.00 67.54
N THR A 370 -14.67 -52.94 67.27
CA THR A 370 -14.16 -53.17 65.92
C THR A 370 -14.24 -54.65 65.59
N ASP A 371 -15.13 -55.02 64.69
CA ASP A 371 -15.30 -56.38 64.17
C ASP A 371 -14.87 -56.49 62.69
N GLN A 372 -15.03 -57.66 62.09
CA GLN A 372 -14.68 -57.88 60.69
C GLN A 372 -15.50 -56.99 59.73
N THR A 373 -16.76 -56.70 60.06
CA THR A 373 -17.62 -55.82 59.26
C THR A 373 -17.10 -54.39 59.26
N ALA A 374 -16.66 -53.87 60.40
CA ALA A 374 -16.03 -52.54 60.48
C ALA A 374 -14.71 -52.48 59.69
N ILE A 375 -13.90 -53.54 59.75
CA ILE A 375 -12.65 -53.65 58.98
C ILE A 375 -12.93 -53.68 57.48
N ASP A 376 -13.94 -54.43 57.03
CA ASP A 376 -14.29 -54.54 55.62
C ASP A 376 -14.91 -53.23 55.10
N ALA A 377 -15.70 -52.53 55.90
CA ALA A 377 -16.22 -51.19 55.58
C ALA A 377 -15.11 -50.15 55.43
N ALA A 378 -14.03 -50.24 56.20
CA ALA A 378 -12.88 -49.35 56.08
C ALA A 378 -11.94 -49.68 54.90
N LYS A 379 -12.07 -50.86 54.28
CA LYS A 379 -11.32 -51.28 53.09
C LYS A 379 -12.01 -50.92 51.77
N ALA A 380 -13.33 -50.77 51.79
CA ALA A 380 -14.14 -50.37 50.64
C ALA A 380 -13.94 -48.89 50.32
#